data_AF-A0A4Y9RBE9-F1
#
_entry.id   AF-A0A4Y9RBE9-F1
#
_cell.length_a   1.000
_cell.length_b   1.000
_cell.length_c   1.000
_cell.angle_alpha   90.00
_cell.angle_beta   90.00
_cell.angle_gamma   90.00
#
_symmetry.space_group_name_H-M   'P 1'
#
loop_
_entity.id
_entity.type
_entity.pdbx_description
1 polymer ?
#
loop_
_entity_poly.entity_id
_entity_poly.type
_entity_poly.pdbx_seq_one_letter_code
_entity_poly.pdbx_strand_id
1 'polypeptide(L)'
;MLRRSFLLAAGASALSACSDVRDEPKATGSSSGTPIPLRHARYLKLERHGGYAVARLRAPVADQSGGQAQEQEAVLVLAPREGAEPTLPSGLRDATVIRTPVMRIAANASSDEAFLGQLGVKDRLVAVGGRVSYDDDVRRGVIEGRIGQIGYNWHAPPNLDVLLAARPDVFLMRLSDLSHTPVLDRARRLGLTVAPTFAEDEPSYLGRAEWIRLHGLLTGREAEAERLFDEIETRVEALKAAAAARPAVPALWAYPAGGDRWVATVRGAEQAYLADAGGRNLLLRPEDPRKWSSETLATEQILPMADQAEVWIVGDLHAAPPRSTVVEGVSPAFRAGRLFANTGRSNLSANAYDWYQTAFVRPDWVLADFVKALHPELVTESFRFLKPVARGVYR
;
A
#
# COMPACT_ATOMS: atom_id res chain seq x y z
N MET A 1 -12.18 64.74 -70.07
CA MET A 1 -13.15 64.24 -71.06
C MET A 1 -14.32 63.58 -70.35
N LEU A 2 -15.53 63.87 -70.82
CA LEU A 2 -16.83 63.64 -70.18
C LEU A 2 -17.28 62.17 -70.19
N ARG A 3 -17.93 61.79 -69.09
CA ARG A 3 -19.25 61.11 -68.96
C ARG A 3 -19.57 59.94 -69.93
N ARG A 4 -20.12 58.86 -69.36
CA ARG A 4 -21.59 58.67 -69.34
C ARG A 4 -22.03 57.49 -68.48
N SER A 5 -22.94 57.82 -67.58
CA SER A 5 -23.72 56.94 -66.72
C SER A 5 -24.81 56.20 -67.50
N PHE A 6 -25.16 55.01 -67.05
CA PHE A 6 -26.55 54.54 -67.00
C PHE A 6 -26.69 53.55 -65.82
N LEU A 7 -27.64 53.83 -64.94
CA LEU A 7 -28.01 53.03 -63.76
C LEU A 7 -29.50 52.68 -63.91
N LEU A 8 -29.78 51.38 -63.97
CA LEU A 8 -31.06 50.70 -63.72
C LEU A 8 -30.67 49.27 -63.31
N ALA A 9 -31.30 48.55 -62.40
CA ALA A 9 -32.43 48.75 -61.51
C ALA A 9 -32.52 47.48 -60.65
N ALA A 10 -33.55 47.47 -59.80
CA ALA A 10 -34.24 46.30 -59.26
C ALA A 10 -33.67 45.67 -57.98
N GLY A 11 -34.55 45.69 -56.97
CA GLY A 11 -34.39 45.04 -55.69
C GLY A 11 -35.22 43.77 -55.54
N ALA A 12 -34.88 43.08 -54.44
CA ALA A 12 -35.64 42.14 -53.62
C ALA A 12 -36.25 40.88 -54.26
N SER A 13 -35.80 39.70 -53.82
CA SER A 13 -36.43 38.98 -52.70
C SER A 13 -35.66 37.70 -52.36
N ALA A 14 -35.61 37.38 -51.08
CA ALA A 14 -34.88 36.26 -50.49
C ALA A 14 -35.66 34.94 -50.59
N LEU A 15 -34.95 33.85 -50.89
CA LEU A 15 -35.37 32.46 -50.63
C LEU A 15 -34.15 31.72 -50.06
N SER A 16 -34.33 31.20 -48.84
CA SER A 16 -33.33 30.42 -48.10
C SER A 16 -33.33 28.99 -48.61
N ALA A 17 -32.18 28.50 -49.09
CA ALA A 17 -31.98 27.14 -49.55
C ALA A 17 -31.35 26.29 -48.44
N CYS A 18 -31.96 25.14 -48.15
CA CYS A 18 -31.37 24.09 -47.32
C CYS A 18 -30.23 23.43 -48.11
N SER A 19 -29.03 23.35 -47.53
CA SER A 19 -27.93 22.52 -48.03
C SER A 19 -27.75 21.29 -47.15
N ASP A 20 -27.90 20.12 -47.76
CA ASP A 20 -27.58 18.80 -47.22
C ASP A 20 -26.10 18.74 -46.82
N VAL A 21 -25.84 18.67 -45.51
CA VAL A 21 -24.55 18.25 -44.96
C VAL A 21 -24.66 16.75 -44.69
N ARG A 22 -23.87 15.95 -45.41
CA ARG A 22 -23.67 14.53 -45.10
C ARG A 22 -22.98 14.45 -43.75
N ASP A 23 -23.71 14.00 -42.73
CA ASP A 23 -23.14 13.60 -41.45
C ASP A 23 -22.22 12.39 -41.66
N GLU A 24 -20.91 12.59 -41.45
CA GLU A 24 -20.02 11.50 -41.10
C GLU A 24 -20.49 10.91 -39.75
N PRO A 25 -20.57 9.58 -39.61
CA PRO A 25 -20.91 9.00 -38.33
C PRO A 25 -19.80 9.32 -37.33
N LYS A 26 -20.07 10.25 -36.41
CA LYS A 26 -19.32 10.40 -35.16
C LYS A 26 -19.19 9.00 -34.54
N ALA A 27 -17.96 8.55 -34.37
CA ALA A 27 -17.64 7.36 -33.60
C ALA A 27 -18.11 7.54 -32.14
N THR A 28 -19.37 7.21 -31.88
CA THR A 28 -19.94 7.06 -30.55
C THR A 28 -19.54 5.71 -30.02
N GLY A 29 -18.40 5.67 -29.33
CA GLY A 29 -17.87 4.44 -28.75
C GLY A 29 -16.88 4.68 -27.62
N SER A 30 -17.06 5.72 -26.82
CA SER A 30 -16.38 5.79 -25.51
C SER A 30 -17.21 4.94 -24.55
N SER A 31 -16.84 3.66 -24.37
CA SER A 31 -17.35 2.88 -23.24
C SER A 31 -16.68 3.42 -21.97
N SER A 32 -17.17 4.53 -21.42
CA SER A 32 -16.68 5.04 -20.15
C SER A 32 -16.97 4.00 -19.06
N GLY A 33 -15.93 3.46 -18.43
CA GLY A 33 -16.08 2.51 -17.34
C GLY A 33 -16.84 3.13 -16.16
N THR A 34 -17.54 2.31 -15.40
CA THR A 34 -18.17 2.72 -14.13
C THR A 34 -17.13 2.61 -13.01
N PRO A 35 -16.81 3.68 -12.28
CA PRO A 35 -15.85 3.60 -11.18
C PRO A 35 -16.27 2.58 -10.12
N ILE A 36 -15.32 1.76 -9.67
CA ILE A 36 -15.44 1.00 -8.42
C ILE A 36 -14.84 1.92 -7.34
N PRO A 37 -15.66 2.45 -6.42
CA PRO A 37 -15.23 3.51 -5.52
C PRO A 37 -14.14 3.02 -4.56
N LEU A 38 -13.08 3.81 -4.47
CA LEU A 38 -12.02 3.70 -3.46
C LEU A 38 -12.06 4.97 -2.62
N ARG A 39 -12.12 4.81 -1.30
CA ARG A 39 -12.30 5.90 -0.32
C ARG A 39 -10.96 6.38 0.23
N HIS A 40 -9.92 5.54 0.20
CA HIS A 40 -8.65 5.79 0.89
C HIS A 40 -7.41 5.65 0.00
N ALA A 41 -7.39 4.66 -0.88
CA ALA A 41 -6.30 4.39 -1.80
C ALA A 41 -6.19 5.52 -2.83
N ARG A 42 -4.97 6.03 -2.99
CA ARG A 42 -4.64 7.12 -3.92
C ARG A 42 -3.86 6.63 -5.12
N TYR A 43 -3.14 5.52 -4.98
CA TYR A 43 -2.27 4.97 -6.02
C TYR A 43 -2.92 3.85 -6.83
N LEU A 44 -4.19 3.57 -6.54
CA LEU A 44 -5.04 2.62 -7.23
C LEU A 44 -6.34 3.33 -7.67
N LYS A 45 -6.75 3.09 -8.91
CA LYS A 45 -8.11 3.39 -9.40
C LYS A 45 -8.67 2.15 -10.07
N LEU A 46 -9.94 1.87 -9.81
CA LEU A 46 -10.65 0.70 -10.33
C LEU A 46 -11.89 1.14 -11.13
N GLU A 47 -12.08 0.55 -12.30
CA GLU A 47 -13.18 0.84 -13.21
C GLU A 47 -13.78 -0.48 -13.72
N ARG A 48 -15.10 -0.57 -13.78
CA ARG A 48 -15.83 -1.71 -14.36
C ARG A 48 -16.30 -1.37 -15.76
N HIS A 49 -16.03 -2.27 -16.71
CA HIS A 49 -16.47 -2.18 -18.09
C HIS A 49 -17.35 -3.38 -18.46
N GLY A 50 -17.92 -3.37 -19.67
CA GLY A 50 -18.64 -4.51 -20.21
C GLY A 50 -17.71 -5.70 -20.41
N GLY A 51 -17.71 -6.65 -19.47
CA GLY A 51 -16.97 -7.91 -19.57
C GLY A 51 -15.54 -7.90 -19.02
N TYR A 52 -15.06 -6.80 -18.44
CA TYR A 52 -13.75 -6.73 -17.77
C TYR A 52 -13.70 -5.59 -16.75
N ALA A 53 -12.70 -5.60 -15.87
CA ALA A 53 -12.37 -4.46 -15.02
C ALA A 53 -11.01 -3.87 -15.43
N VAL A 54 -10.77 -2.61 -15.12
CA VAL A 54 -9.50 -1.92 -15.35
C VAL A 54 -8.97 -1.44 -14.01
N ALA A 55 -7.70 -1.73 -13.73
CA ALA A 55 -6.96 -1.15 -12.63
C ALA A 55 -5.90 -0.20 -13.17
N ARG A 56 -5.91 1.05 -12.73
CA ARG A 56 -4.88 2.05 -13.05
C ARG A 56 -4.06 2.31 -11.81
N LEU A 57 -2.76 2.08 -11.93
CA LEU A 57 -1.79 2.16 -10.86
C LEU A 57 -0.88 3.34 -11.12
N ARG A 58 -0.67 4.19 -10.11
CA ARG A 58 0.21 5.36 -10.22
C ARG A 58 0.74 5.75 -8.84
N ALA A 59 2.05 5.65 -8.63
CA ALA A 59 2.68 6.03 -7.37
C ALA A 59 4.04 6.72 -7.59
N PRO A 60 4.41 7.70 -6.75
CA PRO A 60 5.78 8.17 -6.64
C PRO A 60 6.61 7.13 -5.88
N VAL A 61 7.59 6.51 -6.55
CA VAL A 61 8.51 5.55 -5.93
C VAL A 61 9.83 6.26 -5.68
N ALA A 62 10.22 6.40 -4.41
CA ALA A 62 11.53 6.89 -4.01
C ALA A 62 12.51 5.73 -3.79
N ASP A 63 13.79 5.94 -4.12
CA ASP A 63 14.83 5.05 -3.65
C ASP A 63 15.05 5.22 -2.14
N GLN A 64 15.55 4.17 -1.48
CA GLN A 64 15.90 4.24 -0.06
C GLN A 64 17.14 5.09 0.23
N SER A 65 17.87 5.53 -0.80
CA SER A 65 19.03 6.42 -0.67
C SER A 65 18.66 7.89 -0.54
N GLY A 66 17.37 8.23 -0.54
CA GLY A 66 16.90 9.61 -0.41
C GLY A 66 16.96 10.41 -1.71
N GLY A 67 17.02 9.72 -2.84
CA GLY A 67 16.89 10.30 -4.17
C GLY A 67 15.48 10.84 -4.44
N GLN A 68 15.32 11.55 -5.56
CA GLN A 68 14.01 12.06 -5.97
C GLN A 68 13.09 10.90 -6.35
N ALA A 69 11.86 10.92 -5.82
CA ALA A 69 10.83 9.97 -6.21
C ALA A 69 10.54 10.07 -7.72
N GLN A 70 10.38 8.92 -8.38
CA GLN A 70 9.97 8.82 -9.77
C GLN A 70 8.58 8.21 -9.86
N GLU A 71 7.70 8.84 -10.64
CA GLU A 71 6.37 8.33 -10.89
C GLU A 71 6.46 7.01 -11.67
N GLN A 72 5.79 5.98 -11.15
CA GLN A 72 5.61 4.68 -11.80
C GLN A 72 4.13 4.49 -12.11
N GLU A 73 3.82 4.01 -13.31
CA GLU A 73 2.45 3.81 -13.77
C GLU A 73 2.26 2.43 -14.40
N ALA A 74 1.08 1.86 -14.23
CA ALA A 74 0.66 0.65 -14.95
C ALA A 74 -0.85 0.62 -15.14
N VAL A 75 -1.29 -0.01 -16.23
CA VAL A 75 -2.71 -0.28 -16.49
C VAL A 75 -2.90 -1.77 -16.63
N LEU A 76 -3.78 -2.33 -15.82
CA LEU A 76 -4.15 -3.74 -15.82
C LEU A 76 -5.58 -3.89 -16.34
N VAL A 77 -5.80 -4.85 -17.23
CA VAL A 77 -7.14 -5.28 -17.66
C VAL A 77 -7.41 -6.63 -17.04
N LEU A 78 -8.41 -6.70 -16.17
CA LEU A 78 -8.84 -7.91 -15.49
C LEU A 78 -10.02 -8.51 -16.27
N ALA A 79 -9.73 -9.49 -17.09
CA ALA A 79 -10.70 -10.13 -17.98
C ALA A 79 -11.05 -11.54 -17.49
N PRO A 80 -12.31 -12.00 -17.60
CA PRO A 80 -12.67 -13.37 -17.30
C PRO A 80 -11.76 -14.37 -18.06
N ARG A 81 -11.38 -15.44 -17.36
CA ARG A 81 -10.65 -16.58 -17.94
C ARG A 81 -11.53 -17.36 -18.91
N GLU A 82 -12.82 -17.46 -18.62
CA GLU A 82 -13.81 -18.08 -19.51
C GLU A 82 -14.43 -17.04 -20.44
N GLY A 83 -14.62 -17.42 -21.71
CA GLY A 83 -15.22 -16.56 -22.73
C GLY A 83 -14.21 -15.93 -23.70
N ALA A 84 -14.75 -15.15 -24.64
CA ALA A 84 -13.94 -14.45 -25.62
C ALA A 84 -13.08 -13.36 -24.94
N GLU A 85 -11.89 -13.11 -25.49
CA GLU A 85 -11.07 -11.97 -25.08
C GLU A 85 -11.83 -10.66 -25.33
N PRO A 86 -11.91 -9.76 -24.33
CA PRO A 86 -12.61 -8.51 -24.52
C PRO A 86 -11.95 -7.67 -25.61
N THR A 87 -12.74 -7.10 -26.51
CA THR A 87 -12.25 -6.11 -27.47
C THR A 87 -11.86 -4.85 -26.71
N LEU A 88 -10.57 -4.59 -26.61
CA LEU A 88 -10.06 -3.43 -25.88
C LEU A 88 -10.09 -2.16 -26.73
N PRO A 89 -10.53 -1.01 -26.18
CA PRO A 89 -10.41 0.28 -26.84
C PRO A 89 -8.93 0.64 -27.06
N SER A 90 -8.66 1.57 -28.00
CA SER A 90 -7.30 1.95 -28.37
C SER A 90 -6.44 2.39 -27.19
N GLY A 91 -7.02 3.08 -26.20
CA GLY A 91 -6.32 3.53 -25.00
C GLY A 91 -5.94 2.43 -23.99
N LEU A 92 -6.31 1.16 -24.25
CA LEU A 92 -5.94 0.00 -23.42
C LEU A 92 -5.09 -1.04 -24.18
N ARG A 93 -4.62 -0.72 -25.39
CA ARG A 93 -3.85 -1.67 -26.23
C ARG A 93 -2.54 -2.14 -25.57
N ASP A 94 -1.90 -1.28 -24.78
CA ASP A 94 -0.64 -1.59 -24.09
C ASP A 94 -0.86 -2.05 -22.63
N ALA A 95 -2.11 -2.24 -22.21
CA ALA A 95 -2.41 -2.68 -20.86
C ALA A 95 -1.99 -4.14 -20.64
N THR A 96 -1.58 -4.46 -19.41
CA THR A 96 -1.31 -5.85 -19.03
C THR A 96 -2.65 -6.56 -18.81
N VAL A 97 -2.96 -7.54 -19.67
CA VAL A 97 -4.17 -8.34 -19.56
C VAL A 97 -3.94 -9.49 -18.57
N ILE A 98 -4.77 -9.58 -17.55
CA ILE A 98 -4.76 -10.62 -16.52
C ILE A 98 -6.08 -11.37 -16.57
N ARG A 99 -6.00 -12.70 -16.69
CA ARG A 99 -7.19 -13.57 -16.68
C ARG A 99 -7.63 -13.86 -15.25
N THR A 100 -8.87 -13.54 -14.91
CA THR A 100 -9.45 -13.74 -13.57
C THR A 100 -10.54 -14.84 -13.59
N PRO A 101 -10.72 -15.60 -12.50
CA PRO A 101 -9.90 -15.58 -11.28
C PRO A 101 -8.50 -16.15 -11.53
N VAL A 102 -7.50 -15.47 -10.99
CA VAL A 102 -6.10 -15.89 -11.01
C VAL A 102 -5.95 -17.08 -10.07
N MET A 103 -5.32 -18.17 -10.55
CA MET A 103 -5.20 -19.43 -9.84
C MET A 103 -3.76 -19.77 -9.43
N ARG A 104 -2.78 -19.16 -10.09
CA ARG A 104 -1.35 -19.32 -9.78
C ARG A 104 -0.71 -17.95 -9.58
N ILE A 105 -0.37 -17.59 -8.35
CA ILE A 105 0.13 -16.26 -7.99
C ILE A 105 1.58 -16.37 -7.55
N ALA A 106 2.44 -15.57 -8.13
CA ALA A 106 3.74 -15.26 -7.54
C ALA A 106 3.67 -13.88 -6.87
N ALA A 107 4.33 -13.70 -5.73
CA ALA A 107 4.39 -12.42 -5.03
C ALA A 107 5.77 -12.19 -4.40
N ASN A 108 6.38 -11.01 -4.57
CA ASN A 108 7.67 -10.72 -3.90
C ASN A 108 7.52 -9.92 -2.61
N ALA A 109 6.33 -9.37 -2.31
CA ALA A 109 6.03 -8.70 -1.05
C ALA A 109 5.15 -9.54 -0.15
N SER A 110 5.47 -9.52 1.13
CA SER A 110 4.76 -10.28 2.14
C SER A 110 3.39 -9.69 2.52
N SER A 111 3.13 -8.43 2.17
CA SER A 111 1.78 -7.85 2.22
C SER A 111 0.83 -8.53 1.24
N ASP A 112 1.30 -8.87 0.03
CA ASP A 112 0.51 -9.56 -0.99
C ASP A 112 0.16 -10.99 -0.52
N GLU A 113 1.09 -11.68 0.16
CA GLU A 113 0.79 -12.95 0.85
C GLU A 113 -0.34 -12.78 1.88
N ALA A 114 -0.28 -11.71 2.68
CA ALA A 114 -1.29 -11.42 3.69
C ALA A 114 -2.67 -11.09 3.08
N PHE A 115 -2.74 -10.31 1.99
CA PHE A 115 -3.99 -10.05 1.28
C PHE A 115 -4.65 -11.35 0.82
N LEU A 116 -3.87 -12.25 0.21
CA LEU A 116 -4.36 -13.56 -0.24
C LEU A 116 -4.77 -14.47 0.93
N GLY A 117 -4.05 -14.38 2.05
CA GLY A 117 -4.41 -15.04 3.31
C GLY A 117 -5.77 -14.58 3.84
N GLN A 118 -6.00 -13.26 3.91
CA GLN A 118 -7.27 -12.69 4.38
C GLN A 118 -8.45 -13.02 3.44
N LEU A 119 -8.18 -13.17 2.14
CA LEU A 119 -9.19 -13.61 1.16
C LEU A 119 -9.39 -15.14 1.14
N GLY A 120 -8.61 -15.91 1.91
CA GLY A 120 -8.72 -17.37 1.96
C GLY A 120 -8.36 -18.04 0.63
N VAL A 121 -7.32 -17.54 -0.04
CA VAL A 121 -6.81 -18.05 -1.34
C VAL A 121 -5.28 -18.17 -1.36
N LYS A 122 -4.63 -18.24 -0.19
CA LYS A 122 -3.16 -18.37 -0.08
C LYS A 122 -2.61 -19.66 -0.70
N ASP A 123 -3.44 -20.69 -0.87
CA ASP A 123 -3.13 -21.93 -1.58
C ASP A 123 -2.80 -21.71 -3.08
N ARG A 124 -3.16 -20.55 -3.62
CA ARG A 124 -2.81 -20.13 -4.98
C ARG A 124 -1.39 -19.58 -5.11
N LEU A 125 -0.67 -19.38 -4.02
CA LEU A 125 0.73 -18.95 -4.04
C LEU A 125 1.62 -20.07 -4.58
N VAL A 126 2.26 -19.82 -5.72
CA VAL A 126 3.19 -20.77 -6.36
C VAL A 126 4.64 -20.34 -6.24
N ALA A 127 4.89 -19.06 -5.94
CA ALA A 127 6.22 -18.55 -5.64
C ALA A 127 6.16 -17.31 -4.75
N VAL A 128 7.09 -17.17 -3.81
CA VAL A 128 7.14 -16.04 -2.89
C VAL A 128 8.53 -15.42 -2.76
N GLY A 129 8.55 -14.16 -2.30
CA GLY A 129 9.73 -13.33 -2.21
C GLY A 129 10.85 -13.92 -1.36
N GLY A 130 10.62 -14.87 -0.45
CA GLY A 130 11.69 -15.44 0.35
C GLY A 130 11.26 -16.66 1.17
N ARG A 131 12.18 -17.18 1.98
CA ARG A 131 11.90 -18.30 2.91
C ARG A 131 11.21 -17.86 4.20
N VAL A 132 11.22 -16.56 4.48
CA VAL A 132 10.68 -15.98 5.69
C VAL A 132 9.26 -15.50 5.40
N SER A 133 8.28 -16.15 6.04
CA SER A 133 6.89 -15.70 6.09
C SER A 133 6.32 -15.97 7.48
N TYR A 134 5.45 -15.09 7.98
CA TYR A 134 4.76 -15.32 9.25
C TYR A 134 3.70 -16.41 9.10
N ASP A 135 3.13 -16.59 7.91
CA ASP A 135 2.24 -17.71 7.61
C ASP A 135 3.02 -19.04 7.56
N ASP A 136 2.69 -19.93 8.49
CA ASP A 136 3.37 -21.22 8.64
C ASP A 136 3.21 -22.13 7.41
N ASP A 137 2.06 -22.07 6.72
CA ASP A 137 1.81 -22.90 5.56
C ASP A 137 2.63 -22.44 4.34
N VAL A 138 2.72 -21.12 4.15
CA VAL A 138 3.57 -20.52 3.11
C VAL A 138 5.02 -20.84 3.40
N ARG A 139 5.49 -20.56 4.62
CA ARG A 139 6.88 -20.83 5.03
C ARG A 139 7.26 -22.30 4.84
N ARG A 140 6.42 -23.23 5.31
CA ARG A 140 6.64 -24.67 5.12
C ARG A 140 6.61 -25.05 3.64
N GLY A 141 5.69 -24.49 2.86
CA GLY A 141 5.60 -24.69 1.41
C GLY A 141 6.89 -24.32 0.68
N VAL A 142 7.55 -23.23 1.07
CA VAL A 142 8.85 -22.84 0.50
C VAL A 142 9.96 -23.80 0.93
N ILE A 143 10.03 -24.14 2.22
CA ILE A 143 11.06 -25.06 2.76
C ILE A 143 10.98 -26.44 2.08
N GLU A 144 9.77 -26.92 1.81
CA GLU A 144 9.50 -28.20 1.15
C GLU A 144 9.61 -28.14 -0.38
N GLY A 145 9.83 -26.95 -0.97
CA GLY A 145 9.92 -26.77 -2.43
C GLY A 145 8.58 -26.81 -3.17
N ARG A 146 7.44 -26.81 -2.47
CA ARG A 146 6.09 -26.72 -3.07
C ARG A 146 5.79 -25.30 -3.58
N ILE A 147 6.41 -24.29 -2.96
CA ILE A 147 6.33 -22.88 -3.34
C ILE A 147 7.75 -22.42 -3.73
N GLY A 148 7.91 -21.84 -4.92
CA GLY A 148 9.20 -21.35 -5.39
C GLY A 148 9.70 -20.16 -4.57
N GLN A 149 11.01 -20.10 -4.31
CA GLN A 149 11.65 -18.93 -3.72
C GLN A 149 12.22 -18.03 -4.81
N ILE A 150 11.67 -16.82 -4.97
CA ILE A 150 12.09 -15.90 -6.03
C ILE A 150 13.06 -14.82 -5.54
N GLY A 151 13.38 -14.74 -4.25
CA GLY A 151 14.36 -13.73 -3.79
C GLY A 151 14.56 -13.70 -2.28
N TYR A 152 14.71 -12.48 -1.76
CA TYR A 152 14.62 -12.13 -0.33
C TYR A 152 13.69 -10.92 -0.14
N ASN A 153 12.38 -11.20 -0.17
CA ASN A 153 11.31 -10.19 -0.24
C ASN A 153 11.58 -9.18 -1.38
N TRP A 154 11.26 -7.91 -1.20
CA TRP A 154 11.59 -6.83 -2.13
C TRP A 154 13.07 -6.41 -2.11
N HIS A 155 13.92 -6.91 -1.20
CA HIS A 155 15.31 -6.46 -1.04
C HIS A 155 16.27 -6.97 -2.13
N ALA A 156 15.84 -7.94 -2.92
CA ALA A 156 16.64 -8.50 -4.00
C ALA A 156 15.79 -8.59 -5.28
N PRO A 157 16.39 -8.38 -6.46
CA PRO A 157 15.68 -8.58 -7.70
C PRO A 157 15.16 -10.04 -7.82
N PRO A 158 13.91 -10.24 -8.29
CA PRO A 158 13.34 -11.58 -8.42
C PRO A 158 14.14 -12.50 -9.35
N ASN A 159 14.29 -13.77 -8.95
CA ASN A 159 14.85 -14.85 -9.74
C ASN A 159 13.85 -15.30 -10.82
N LEU A 160 14.14 -14.91 -12.06
CA LEU A 160 13.27 -15.16 -13.21
C LEU A 160 13.20 -16.64 -13.59
N ASP A 161 14.26 -17.43 -13.37
CA ASP A 161 14.26 -18.86 -13.70
C ASP A 161 13.27 -19.62 -12.81
N VAL A 162 13.26 -19.30 -11.51
CA VAL A 162 12.28 -19.86 -10.56
C VAL A 162 10.86 -19.40 -10.91
N LEU A 163 10.66 -18.13 -11.27
CA LEU A 163 9.36 -17.62 -11.71
C LEU A 163 8.85 -18.35 -12.96
N LEU A 164 9.70 -18.52 -13.97
CA LEU A 164 9.36 -19.24 -15.21
C LEU A 164 9.01 -20.70 -14.93
N ALA A 165 9.79 -21.38 -14.08
CA ALA A 165 9.49 -22.75 -13.66
C ALA A 165 8.17 -22.85 -12.88
N ALA A 166 7.88 -21.85 -12.04
CA ALA A 166 6.66 -21.78 -11.26
C ALA A 166 5.41 -21.48 -12.11
N ARG A 167 5.55 -20.95 -13.34
CA ARG A 167 4.44 -20.65 -14.27
C ARG A 167 3.26 -19.95 -13.59
N PRO A 168 3.44 -18.75 -13.00
CA PRO A 168 2.34 -18.00 -12.43
C PRO A 168 1.43 -17.43 -13.53
N ASP A 169 0.14 -17.32 -13.23
CA ASP A 169 -0.84 -16.58 -14.02
C ASP A 169 -0.59 -15.06 -13.90
N VAL A 170 -0.14 -14.62 -12.72
CA VAL A 170 0.30 -13.25 -12.46
C VAL A 170 1.46 -13.25 -11.45
N PHE A 171 2.44 -12.39 -11.68
CA PHE A 171 3.44 -12.02 -10.69
C PHE A 171 3.09 -10.65 -10.12
N LEU A 172 2.74 -10.61 -8.83
CA LEU A 172 2.59 -9.39 -8.04
C LEU A 172 3.97 -8.91 -7.63
N MET A 173 4.40 -7.79 -8.21
CA MET A 173 5.74 -7.25 -8.00
C MET A 173 5.67 -5.92 -7.27
N ARG A 174 5.98 -5.91 -5.98
CA ARG A 174 6.30 -4.66 -5.29
C ARG A 174 7.54 -4.06 -5.93
N LEU A 175 7.40 -2.81 -6.38
CA LEU A 175 8.44 -2.03 -7.03
C LEU A 175 8.89 -0.90 -6.11
N SER A 176 9.54 -1.25 -4.99
CA SER A 176 10.01 -0.30 -3.98
C SER A 176 11.44 0.21 -4.20
N ASP A 177 12.15 -0.36 -5.16
CA ASP A 177 13.45 0.12 -5.62
C ASP A 177 13.44 0.21 -7.15
N LEU A 178 13.69 1.41 -7.68
CA LEU A 178 13.76 1.67 -9.12
C LEU A 178 14.89 0.89 -9.79
N SER A 179 15.90 0.43 -9.03
CA SER A 179 16.93 -0.49 -9.52
C SER A 179 16.36 -1.84 -9.97
N HIS A 180 15.13 -2.19 -9.56
CA HIS A 180 14.44 -3.42 -9.95
C HIS A 180 13.61 -3.28 -11.23
N THR A 181 13.39 -2.07 -11.75
CA THR A 181 12.65 -1.83 -13.01
C THR A 181 13.20 -2.61 -14.20
N PRO A 182 14.52 -2.75 -14.41
CA PRO A 182 15.05 -3.59 -15.50
C PRO A 182 14.65 -5.07 -15.40
N VAL A 183 14.44 -5.59 -14.18
CA VAL A 183 14.00 -6.98 -13.96
C VAL A 183 12.51 -7.13 -14.26
N LEU A 184 11.70 -6.13 -13.92
CA LEU A 184 10.29 -6.07 -14.36
C LEU A 184 10.18 -6.14 -15.89
N ASP A 185 10.96 -5.32 -16.61
CA ASP A 185 10.93 -5.28 -18.07
C ASP A 185 11.42 -6.59 -18.69
N ARG A 186 12.45 -7.20 -18.09
CA ARG A 186 12.95 -8.52 -18.53
C ARG A 186 11.89 -9.60 -18.31
N ALA A 187 11.21 -9.62 -17.17
CA ALA A 187 10.14 -10.58 -16.88
C ALA A 187 9.03 -10.50 -17.94
N ARG A 188 8.59 -9.29 -18.28
CA ARG A 188 7.59 -9.04 -19.33
C ARG A 188 8.06 -9.54 -20.71
N ARG A 189 9.31 -9.26 -21.10
CA ARG A 189 9.89 -9.78 -22.36
C ARG A 189 9.97 -11.30 -22.44
N LEU A 190 10.05 -11.97 -21.29
CA LEU A 190 10.02 -13.44 -21.19
C LEU A 190 8.59 -14.01 -21.16
N GLY A 191 7.57 -13.18 -21.34
CA GLY A 191 6.17 -13.59 -21.40
C GLY A 191 5.50 -13.76 -20.03
N LEU A 192 6.13 -13.31 -18.94
CA LEU A 192 5.48 -13.30 -17.63
C LEU A 192 4.48 -12.12 -17.55
N THR A 193 3.27 -12.41 -17.09
CA THR A 193 2.29 -11.38 -16.74
C THR A 193 2.66 -10.76 -15.39
N VAL A 194 3.13 -9.51 -15.40
CA VAL A 194 3.58 -8.82 -14.17
C VAL A 194 2.66 -7.64 -13.84
N ALA A 195 2.09 -7.67 -12.65
CA ALA A 195 1.32 -6.58 -12.06
C ALA A 195 2.15 -5.91 -10.97
N PRO A 196 2.63 -4.66 -11.17
CA PRO A 196 3.30 -3.96 -10.10
C PRO A 196 2.32 -3.67 -8.96
N THR A 197 2.79 -3.66 -7.71
CA THR A 197 1.99 -3.30 -6.54
C THR A 197 2.61 -2.12 -5.81
N PHE A 198 1.76 -1.20 -5.35
CA PHE A 198 2.12 0.01 -4.61
C PHE A 198 1.33 0.11 -3.30
N ALA A 199 0.81 -1.02 -2.81
CA ALA A 199 -0.07 -1.06 -1.65
C ALA A 199 0.62 -0.50 -0.40
N GLU A 200 1.88 -0.85 -0.16
CA GLU A 200 2.64 -0.36 1.01
C GLU A 200 3.04 1.12 0.89
N ASP A 201 3.11 1.65 -0.34
CA ASP A 201 3.49 3.03 -0.61
C ASP A 201 2.33 4.01 -0.37
N GLU A 202 1.08 3.51 -0.28
CA GLU A 202 -0.09 4.33 0.02
C GLU A 202 0.15 5.21 1.26
N PRO A 203 -0.19 6.53 1.18
CA PRO A 203 0.16 7.48 2.22
C PRO A 203 -0.68 7.33 3.50
N SER A 204 -1.80 6.62 3.45
CA SER A 204 -2.64 6.31 4.60
C SER A 204 -2.70 4.80 4.83
N TYR A 205 -2.76 4.38 6.09
CA TYR A 205 -2.84 2.95 6.42
C TYR A 205 -4.16 2.29 5.96
N LEU A 206 -5.27 3.05 5.87
CA LEU A 206 -6.50 2.55 5.25
C LEU A 206 -6.35 2.43 3.73
N GLY A 207 -5.60 3.35 3.09
CA GLY A 207 -5.27 3.25 1.68
C GLY A 207 -4.50 1.98 1.38
N ARG A 208 -3.52 1.63 2.23
CA ARG A 208 -2.79 0.36 2.15
C ARG A 208 -3.76 -0.82 2.18
N ALA A 209 -4.65 -0.89 3.17
CA ALA A 209 -5.60 -1.98 3.32
C ALA A 209 -6.64 -2.07 2.17
N GLU A 210 -6.99 -0.95 1.55
CA GLU A 210 -8.01 -0.89 0.49
C GLU A 210 -7.60 -1.60 -0.80
N TRP A 211 -6.30 -1.88 -0.96
CA TRP A 211 -5.78 -2.75 -2.03
C TRP A 211 -6.30 -4.19 -1.95
N ILE A 212 -6.92 -4.61 -0.84
CA ILE A 212 -7.67 -5.87 -0.76
C ILE A 212 -8.73 -5.97 -1.88
N ARG A 213 -9.30 -4.85 -2.35
CA ARG A 213 -10.27 -4.83 -3.45
C ARG A 213 -9.67 -5.24 -4.78
N LEU A 214 -8.45 -4.79 -5.10
CA LEU A 214 -7.73 -5.28 -6.29
C LEU A 214 -7.47 -6.78 -6.18
N HIS A 215 -7.03 -7.25 -5.00
CA HIS A 215 -6.82 -8.68 -4.76
C HIS A 215 -8.11 -9.48 -4.88
N GLY A 216 -9.25 -8.93 -4.44
CA GLY A 216 -10.59 -9.50 -4.62
C GLY A 216 -10.94 -9.66 -6.09
N LEU A 217 -10.75 -8.62 -6.91
CA LEU A 217 -10.97 -8.69 -8.36
C LEU A 217 -10.06 -9.72 -9.05
N LEU A 218 -8.77 -9.73 -8.71
CA LEU A 218 -7.80 -10.69 -9.26
C LEU A 218 -8.21 -12.13 -8.96
N THR A 219 -8.67 -12.41 -7.75
CA THR A 219 -8.89 -13.77 -7.26
C THR A 219 -10.34 -14.25 -7.39
N GLY A 220 -11.25 -13.40 -7.86
CA GLY A 220 -12.68 -13.68 -7.91
C GLY A 220 -13.34 -13.70 -6.52
N ARG A 221 -12.78 -12.95 -5.57
CA ARG A 221 -13.22 -12.80 -4.18
C ARG A 221 -13.64 -11.35 -3.88
N GLU A 222 -14.28 -10.70 -4.84
CA GLU A 222 -14.64 -9.28 -4.74
C GLU A 222 -15.61 -9.01 -3.59
N ALA A 223 -16.61 -9.88 -3.42
CA ALA A 223 -17.59 -9.73 -2.33
C ALA A 223 -16.94 -9.91 -0.95
N GLU A 224 -15.99 -10.85 -0.82
CA GLU A 224 -15.20 -11.04 0.41
C GLU A 224 -14.34 -9.82 0.70
N ALA A 225 -13.66 -9.29 -0.33
CA ALA A 225 -12.80 -8.12 -0.20
C ALA A 225 -13.58 -6.89 0.25
N GLU A 226 -14.77 -6.64 -0.32
CA GLU A 226 -15.62 -5.51 0.05
C GLU A 226 -16.07 -5.61 1.51
N ARG A 227 -16.60 -6.77 1.91
CA ARG A 227 -17.04 -7.01 3.29
C ARG A 227 -15.91 -6.82 4.30
N LEU A 228 -14.73 -7.36 4.00
CA LEU A 228 -13.56 -7.24 4.87
C LEU A 228 -13.12 -5.77 4.99
N PHE A 229 -13.08 -5.03 3.88
CA PHE A 229 -12.68 -3.63 3.95
C PHE A 229 -13.68 -2.77 4.72
N ASP A 230 -14.98 -2.98 4.53
CA ASP A 230 -16.01 -2.27 5.27
C ASP A 230 -15.96 -2.56 6.78
N GLU A 231 -15.65 -3.81 7.17
CA GLU A 231 -15.38 -4.18 8.58
C GLU A 231 -14.19 -3.39 9.14
N ILE A 232 -13.07 -3.37 8.40
CA ILE A 232 -11.85 -2.67 8.79
C ILE A 232 -12.12 -1.17 8.97
N GLU A 233 -12.74 -0.53 7.98
CA GLU A 233 -13.01 0.91 8.01
C GLU A 233 -13.96 1.27 9.17
N THR A 234 -15.05 0.52 9.33
CA THR A 234 -16.01 0.74 10.43
C THR A 234 -15.33 0.66 11.79
N ARG A 235 -14.47 -0.35 11.98
CA ARG A 235 -13.74 -0.53 13.22
C ARG A 235 -12.71 0.57 13.47
N VAL A 236 -12.00 1.01 12.41
CA VAL A 236 -11.06 2.13 12.50
C VAL A 236 -11.77 3.42 12.91
N GLU A 237 -12.90 3.75 12.29
CA GLU A 237 -13.65 4.98 12.63
C GLU A 237 -14.20 4.95 14.06
N ALA A 238 -14.65 3.78 14.54
CA ALA A 238 -15.07 3.63 15.93
C ALA A 238 -13.92 3.86 16.93
N LEU A 239 -12.73 3.31 16.64
CA LEU A 239 -11.53 3.50 17.47
C LEU A 239 -11.07 4.95 17.49
N LYS A 240 -11.05 5.61 16.32
CA LYS A 240 -10.72 7.04 16.19
C LYS A 240 -11.67 7.92 17.00
N ALA A 241 -12.98 7.69 16.87
CA ALA A 241 -13.98 8.45 17.59
C ALA A 241 -13.85 8.29 19.12
N ALA A 242 -13.59 7.07 19.60
CA ALA A 242 -13.38 6.81 21.02
C ALA A 242 -12.10 7.48 21.56
N ALA A 243 -11.00 7.42 20.81
CA ALA A 243 -9.74 8.04 21.19
C ALA A 243 -9.80 9.57 21.17
N ALA A 244 -10.47 10.17 20.16
CA ALA A 244 -10.62 11.62 20.04
C ALA A 244 -11.41 12.25 21.21
N ALA A 245 -12.19 11.46 21.95
CA ALA A 245 -12.89 11.89 23.16
C ALA A 245 -11.99 11.93 24.41
N ARG A 246 -10.70 11.61 24.29
CA ARG A 246 -9.72 11.62 25.38
C ARG A 246 -8.66 12.73 25.19
N PRO A 247 -8.02 13.19 26.28
CA PRO A 247 -6.88 14.09 26.17
C PRO A 247 -5.72 13.42 25.41
N ALA A 248 -5.09 14.15 24.49
CA ALA A 248 -4.02 13.60 23.69
C ALA A 248 -2.79 13.22 24.54
N VAL A 249 -2.26 12.02 24.33
CA VAL A 249 -1.13 11.48 25.10
C VAL A 249 0.19 11.84 24.41
N PRO A 250 1.13 12.55 25.07
CA PRO A 250 2.46 12.81 24.52
C PRO A 250 3.21 11.50 24.28
N ALA A 251 3.60 11.24 23.04
CA ALA A 251 4.17 9.96 22.66
C ALA A 251 5.36 10.09 21.72
N LEU A 252 6.24 9.11 21.79
CA LEU A 252 7.32 8.89 20.84
C LEU A 252 7.11 7.57 20.11
N TRP A 253 7.40 7.57 18.82
CA TRP A 253 7.62 6.35 18.06
C TRP A 253 9.02 6.45 17.45
N ALA A 254 9.97 5.77 18.08
CA ALA A 254 11.36 5.78 17.67
C ALA A 254 12.09 4.53 18.15
N TYR A 255 13.09 4.12 17.39
CA TYR A 255 13.97 3.00 17.76
C TYR A 255 15.44 3.38 17.60
N PRO A 256 16.32 2.81 18.44
CA PRO A 256 17.77 2.96 18.31
C PRO A 256 18.29 2.28 17.05
N ALA A 257 19.11 2.99 16.27
CA ALA A 257 19.73 2.51 15.04
C ALA A 257 21.26 2.32 15.17
N GLY A 258 21.76 2.25 16.41
CA GLY A 258 23.18 2.17 16.72
C GLY A 258 23.92 3.53 16.62
N GLY A 259 25.13 3.59 17.17
CA GLY A 259 25.98 4.78 17.10
C GLY A 259 25.34 6.07 17.64
N ASP A 260 24.60 5.95 18.75
CA ASP A 260 23.87 7.05 19.41
C ASP A 260 22.84 7.76 18.53
N ARG A 261 22.33 7.05 17.51
CA ARG A 261 21.28 7.51 16.60
C ARG A 261 19.96 6.79 16.84
N TRP A 262 18.89 7.51 16.56
CA TRP A 262 17.51 7.06 16.65
C TRP A 262 16.83 7.27 15.30
N VAL A 263 16.08 6.28 14.83
CA VAL A 263 15.16 6.46 13.72
C VAL A 263 13.78 6.72 14.33
N ALA A 264 13.24 7.90 14.07
CA ALA A 264 11.97 8.36 14.62
C ALA A 264 10.93 8.48 13.52
N THR A 265 9.73 7.96 13.76
CA THR A 265 8.56 8.18 12.91
C THR A 265 8.07 9.61 13.10
N VAL A 266 7.97 10.35 12.01
CA VAL A 266 7.66 11.79 12.06
C VAL A 266 6.49 12.22 11.16
N ARG A 267 6.05 11.37 10.23
CA ARG A 267 5.01 11.67 9.23
C ARG A 267 4.45 10.39 8.61
N GLY A 268 3.47 10.50 7.72
CA GLY A 268 2.96 9.41 6.88
C GLY A 268 2.03 8.44 7.61
N ALA A 269 1.77 7.29 6.99
CA ALA A 269 0.83 6.29 7.48
C ALA A 269 1.20 5.76 8.88
N GLU A 270 2.48 5.61 9.19
CA GLU A 270 2.92 5.21 10.52
C GLU A 270 2.51 6.26 11.57
N GLN A 271 2.84 7.54 11.34
CA GLN A 271 2.43 8.61 12.24
C GLN A 271 0.90 8.72 12.38
N ALA A 272 0.15 8.46 11.32
CA ALA A 272 -1.31 8.50 11.35
C ALA A 272 -1.90 7.53 12.40
N TYR A 273 -1.33 6.33 12.58
CA TYR A 273 -1.77 5.43 13.66
C TYR A 273 -1.64 6.07 15.05
N LEU A 274 -0.53 6.77 15.29
CA LEU A 274 -0.29 7.42 16.57
C LEU A 274 -1.28 8.58 16.80
N ALA A 275 -1.51 9.40 15.77
CA ALA A 275 -2.46 10.51 15.84
C ALA A 275 -3.90 10.03 16.04
N ASP A 276 -4.35 9.08 15.21
CA ASP A 276 -5.71 8.54 15.21
C ASP A 276 -6.04 7.76 16.50
N ALA A 277 -5.02 7.26 17.19
CA ALA A 277 -5.16 6.61 18.49
C ALA A 277 -5.20 7.58 19.68
N GLY A 278 -5.22 8.90 19.45
CA GLY A 278 -5.20 9.92 20.50
C GLY A 278 -3.80 10.31 20.97
N GLY A 279 -2.76 10.01 20.20
CA GLY A 279 -1.38 10.33 20.51
C GLY A 279 -0.94 11.68 19.93
N ARG A 280 -0.18 12.45 20.70
CA ARG A 280 0.56 13.63 20.23
C ARG A 280 2.00 13.23 19.98
N ASN A 281 2.38 13.04 18.72
CA ASN A 281 3.77 12.76 18.35
C ASN A 281 4.65 13.97 18.64
N LEU A 282 5.60 13.80 19.57
CA LEU A 282 6.53 14.85 19.96
C LEU A 282 7.56 15.20 18.87
N LEU A 283 7.71 14.35 17.85
CA LEU A 283 8.62 14.54 16.72
C LEU A 283 7.89 14.81 15.41
N LEU A 284 6.59 15.12 15.44
CA LEU A 284 5.78 15.38 14.24
C LEU A 284 6.45 16.40 13.31
N ARG A 285 6.39 16.11 12.01
CA ARG A 285 6.81 17.01 10.93
C ARG A 285 5.65 17.21 9.96
N PRO A 286 5.67 18.27 9.14
CA PRO A 286 4.71 18.42 8.05
C PRO A 286 4.77 17.23 7.09
N GLU A 287 3.60 16.79 6.65
CA GLU A 287 3.44 15.76 5.63
C GLU A 287 4.10 16.19 4.31
N ASP A 288 4.87 15.27 3.71
CA ASP A 288 5.43 15.42 2.36
C ASP A 288 5.56 14.00 1.75
N PRO A 289 4.73 13.63 0.75
CA PRO A 289 4.74 12.28 0.17
C PRO A 289 6.04 11.93 -0.56
N ARG A 290 6.95 12.90 -0.76
CA ARG A 290 8.26 12.68 -1.37
C ARG A 290 9.35 12.42 -0.34
N LYS A 291 9.03 12.46 0.96
CA LYS A 291 9.97 12.23 2.05
C LYS A 291 9.60 10.97 2.81
N TRP A 292 10.62 10.29 3.32
CA TRP A 292 10.44 9.10 4.14
C TRP A 292 9.61 9.40 5.40
N SER A 293 8.89 8.40 5.90
CA SER A 293 8.05 8.53 7.10
C SER A 293 8.87 8.73 8.38
N SER A 294 10.17 8.46 8.32
CA SER A 294 11.08 8.53 9.46
C SER A 294 12.31 9.41 9.21
N GLU A 295 12.81 10.04 10.27
CA GLU A 295 14.05 10.82 10.29
C GLU A 295 15.08 10.16 11.24
N THR A 296 16.37 10.26 10.91
CA THR A 296 17.41 9.89 11.87
C THR A 296 17.80 11.09 12.73
N LEU A 297 17.77 10.92 14.04
CA LEU A 297 18.09 11.93 15.05
C LEU A 297 19.25 11.46 15.93
N ALA A 298 20.07 12.41 16.39
CA ALA A 298 21.04 12.14 17.45
C ALA A 298 20.35 12.01 18.81
N THR A 299 21.00 11.33 19.76
CA THR A 299 20.46 11.15 21.12
C THR A 299 20.17 12.49 21.80
N GLU A 300 21.02 13.50 21.63
CA GLU A 300 20.82 14.84 22.20
C GLU A 300 19.52 15.49 21.71
N GLN A 301 19.10 15.20 20.48
CA GLN A 301 17.86 15.72 19.91
C GLN A 301 16.62 15.00 20.44
N ILE A 302 16.76 13.71 20.84
CA ILE A 302 15.63 12.94 21.36
C ILE A 302 15.40 13.15 22.85
N LEU A 303 16.45 13.48 23.63
CA LEU A 303 16.37 13.59 25.10
C LEU A 303 15.27 14.56 25.60
N PRO A 304 15.10 15.79 25.05
CA PRO A 304 14.05 16.69 25.51
C PRO A 304 12.64 16.18 25.22
N MET A 305 12.49 15.36 24.17
CA MET A 305 11.20 14.74 23.82
C MET A 305 10.96 13.49 24.66
N ALA A 306 12.02 12.71 24.94
CA ALA A 306 11.98 11.52 25.78
C ALA A 306 11.48 11.84 27.21
N ASP A 307 11.92 12.98 27.76
CA ASP A 307 11.50 13.49 29.07
C ASP A 307 10.00 13.87 29.12
N GLN A 308 9.40 14.21 27.98
CA GLN A 308 7.98 14.56 27.86
C GLN A 308 7.09 13.36 27.49
N ALA A 309 7.68 12.27 26.99
CA ALA A 309 6.92 11.13 26.46
C ALA A 309 6.32 10.29 27.59
N GLU A 310 4.99 10.18 27.61
CA GLU A 310 4.26 9.29 28.51
C GLU A 310 4.19 7.85 27.97
N VAL A 311 4.21 7.71 26.64
CA VAL A 311 4.22 6.42 25.93
C VAL A 311 5.34 6.43 24.89
N TRP A 312 6.00 5.29 24.75
CA TRP A 312 7.04 5.10 23.75
C TRP A 312 6.79 3.81 22.97
N ILE A 313 6.70 3.93 21.65
CA ILE A 313 6.64 2.81 20.71
C ILE A 313 8.04 2.57 20.11
N VAL A 314 8.61 1.39 20.35
CA VAL A 314 9.84 0.92 19.72
C VAL A 314 9.44 0.19 18.46
N GLY A 315 9.64 0.83 17.30
CA GLY A 315 9.20 0.26 16.04
C GLY A 315 10.35 -0.06 15.10
N ASP A 316 11.01 -1.20 15.31
CA ASP A 316 11.77 -1.93 14.29
C ASP A 316 12.15 -3.30 14.83
N LEU A 317 12.18 -4.32 13.97
CA LEU A 317 12.51 -5.70 14.37
C LEU A 317 14.00 -5.87 14.73
N HIS A 318 14.87 -5.00 14.21
CA HIS A 318 16.31 -4.96 14.46
C HIS A 318 16.70 -3.94 15.51
N ALA A 319 15.74 -3.28 16.17
CA ALA A 319 16.00 -2.34 17.24
C ALA A 319 16.83 -3.02 18.35
N ALA A 320 18.10 -2.64 18.45
CA ALA A 320 18.99 -3.08 19.52
C ALA A 320 18.95 -2.03 20.63
N PRO A 321 18.81 -2.41 21.91
CA PRO A 321 18.76 -1.47 23.02
C PRO A 321 19.89 -0.42 22.96
N PRO A 322 19.60 0.84 23.35
CA PRO A 322 20.60 1.89 23.33
C PRO A 322 21.76 1.52 24.27
N ARG A 323 23.00 1.72 23.83
CA ARG A 323 24.20 1.43 24.65
C ARG A 323 24.27 2.28 25.92
N SER A 324 23.60 3.43 25.90
CA SER A 324 23.54 4.39 26.99
C SER A 324 22.19 4.34 27.69
N THR A 325 22.20 4.36 29.02
CA THR A 325 20.98 4.40 29.85
C THR A 325 20.44 5.81 30.06
N VAL A 326 21.02 6.84 29.42
CA VAL A 326 20.62 8.24 29.62
C VAL A 326 19.15 8.46 29.22
N VAL A 327 18.70 7.84 28.12
CA VAL A 327 17.30 7.90 27.68
C VAL A 327 16.36 7.24 28.68
N GLU A 328 16.74 6.08 29.24
CA GLU A 328 15.96 5.42 30.30
C GLU A 328 15.82 6.30 31.54
N GLY A 329 16.88 7.04 31.88
CA GLY A 329 16.94 7.89 33.07
C GLY A 329 15.97 9.07 33.00
N VAL A 330 15.85 9.71 31.83
CA VAL A 330 14.96 10.88 31.66
C VAL A 330 13.52 10.47 31.36
N SER A 331 13.30 9.38 30.62
CA SER A 331 11.98 9.09 30.06
C SER A 331 10.95 8.60 31.08
N PRO A 332 9.79 9.30 31.24
CA PRO A 332 8.68 8.82 32.04
C PRO A 332 8.12 7.48 31.52
N ALA A 333 8.02 7.31 30.20
CA ALA A 333 7.56 6.08 29.58
C ALA A 333 8.39 4.85 30.02
N PHE A 334 9.72 4.98 30.08
CA PHE A 334 10.61 3.93 30.56
C PHE A 334 10.41 3.63 32.05
N ARG A 335 10.32 4.67 32.88
CA ARG A 335 10.13 4.52 34.33
C ARG A 335 8.77 3.90 34.69
N ALA A 336 7.73 4.26 33.95
CA ALA A 336 6.36 3.78 34.13
C ALA A 336 6.09 2.42 33.43
N GLY A 337 7.05 1.88 32.67
CA GLY A 337 6.86 0.65 31.91
C GLY A 337 5.86 0.78 30.76
N ARG A 338 5.69 1.99 30.20
CA ARG A 338 4.81 2.30 29.05
C ARG A 338 5.59 2.30 27.74
N LEU A 339 6.46 1.30 27.59
CA LEU A 339 7.23 1.03 26.38
C LEU A 339 6.57 -0.14 25.63
N PHE A 340 6.39 -0.01 24.32
CA PHE A 340 5.73 -1.04 23.51
C PHE A 340 6.55 -1.33 22.26
N ALA A 341 6.92 -2.59 22.04
CA ALA A 341 7.60 -3.02 20.83
C ALA A 341 6.60 -3.51 19.79
N ASN A 342 6.85 -3.28 18.51
CA ASN A 342 6.01 -3.78 17.40
C ASN A 342 6.23 -5.26 17.05
N THR A 343 6.76 -6.04 18.00
CA THR A 343 7.14 -7.46 17.87
C THR A 343 6.18 -8.39 18.61
N GLY A 344 4.93 -7.97 18.83
CA GLY A 344 3.91 -8.77 19.53
C GLY A 344 3.53 -10.05 18.78
N ARG A 345 3.46 -9.98 17.45
CA ARG A 345 3.25 -11.14 16.56
C ARG A 345 4.52 -11.42 15.78
N SER A 346 5.37 -12.27 16.36
CA SER A 346 6.62 -12.70 15.75
C SER A 346 6.86 -14.18 16.00
N ASN A 347 7.44 -14.84 15.00
CA ASN A 347 8.00 -16.17 15.12
C ASN A 347 9.53 -16.06 15.06
N LEU A 348 10.15 -15.92 16.24
CA LEU A 348 11.58 -15.68 16.36
C LEU A 348 12.43 -16.84 15.83
N SER A 349 11.96 -18.09 15.97
CA SER A 349 12.66 -19.26 15.44
C SER A 349 12.76 -19.26 13.91
N ALA A 350 11.80 -18.63 13.25
CA ALA A 350 11.73 -18.49 11.81
C ALA A 350 12.18 -17.11 11.31
N ASN A 351 12.62 -16.21 12.21
CA ASN A 351 12.91 -14.81 11.92
C ASN A 351 11.75 -14.09 11.18
N ALA A 352 10.49 -14.42 11.51
CA ALA A 352 9.32 -13.93 10.80
C ALA A 352 8.48 -12.98 11.67
N TYR A 353 8.03 -11.87 11.10
CA TYR A 353 7.37 -10.78 11.80
C TYR A 353 6.09 -10.38 11.06
N ASP A 354 4.94 -10.52 11.72
CA ASP A 354 3.63 -10.23 11.12
C ASP A 354 3.38 -8.72 10.92
N TRP A 355 4.22 -7.88 11.55
CA TRP A 355 4.23 -6.44 11.36
C TRP A 355 4.46 -6.03 9.90
N TYR A 356 5.19 -6.84 9.13
CA TYR A 356 5.44 -6.58 7.70
C TYR A 356 4.53 -7.40 6.78
N GLN A 357 3.47 -7.98 7.33
CA GLN A 357 2.49 -8.80 6.61
C GLN A 357 1.07 -8.35 6.97
N THR A 358 0.43 -9.00 7.95
CA THR A 358 -0.99 -8.77 8.26
C THR A 358 -1.26 -7.37 8.79
N ALA A 359 -0.29 -6.70 9.42
CA ALA A 359 -0.47 -5.32 9.91
C ALA A 359 -0.84 -4.33 8.79
N PHE A 360 -0.36 -4.55 7.55
CA PHE A 360 -0.73 -3.75 6.37
C PHE A 360 -2.17 -3.97 5.90
N VAL A 361 -2.69 -5.18 6.12
CA VAL A 361 -4.03 -5.59 5.65
C VAL A 361 -5.09 -5.42 6.74
N ARG A 362 -4.69 -5.45 8.02
CA ARG A 362 -5.54 -5.27 9.20
C ARG A 362 -5.11 -4.06 10.02
N PRO A 363 -5.18 -2.83 9.46
CA PRO A 363 -4.84 -1.63 10.20
C PRO A 363 -5.77 -1.38 11.40
N ASP A 364 -6.98 -1.93 11.39
CA ASP A 364 -7.92 -1.93 12.51
C ASP A 364 -7.37 -2.67 13.74
N TRP A 365 -6.53 -3.69 13.54
CA TRP A 365 -5.86 -4.40 14.62
C TRP A 365 -4.66 -3.62 15.16
N VAL A 366 -3.89 -2.98 14.27
CA VAL A 366 -2.76 -2.12 14.66
C VAL A 366 -3.27 -0.91 15.44
N LEU A 367 -4.31 -0.23 14.93
CA LEU A 367 -4.88 0.94 15.58
C LEU A 367 -5.47 0.58 16.96
N ALA A 368 -6.12 -0.58 17.11
CA ALA A 368 -6.63 -1.02 18.40
C ALA A 368 -5.52 -1.16 19.46
N ASP A 369 -4.36 -1.69 19.06
CA ASP A 369 -3.19 -1.77 19.94
C ASP A 369 -2.65 -0.38 20.31
N PHE A 370 -2.60 0.55 19.36
CA PHE A 370 -2.15 1.92 19.62
C PHE A 370 -3.13 2.64 20.58
N VAL A 371 -4.43 2.52 20.34
CA VAL A 371 -5.47 3.05 21.25
C VAL A 371 -5.29 2.45 22.63
N LYS A 372 -5.05 1.14 22.75
CA LYS A 372 -4.81 0.49 24.05
C LYS A 372 -3.53 0.99 24.73
N ALA A 373 -2.45 1.22 24.00
CA ALA A 373 -1.19 1.70 24.57
C ALA A 373 -1.33 3.11 25.16
N LEU A 374 -2.10 3.97 24.49
CA LEU A 374 -2.32 5.37 24.89
C LEU A 374 -3.45 5.50 25.93
N HIS A 375 -4.56 4.78 25.73
CA HIS A 375 -5.80 4.78 26.50
C HIS A 375 -6.25 3.34 26.85
N PRO A 376 -5.61 2.68 27.83
CA PRO A 376 -5.82 1.26 28.12
C PRO A 376 -7.27 0.86 28.44
N GLU A 377 -8.08 1.81 28.91
CA GLU A 377 -9.49 1.60 29.25
C GLU A 377 -10.42 1.52 28.04
N LEU A 378 -9.99 1.97 26.85
CA LEU A 378 -10.83 1.99 25.64
C LEU A 378 -10.85 0.64 24.89
N VAL A 379 -9.84 -0.21 25.09
CA VAL A 379 -9.70 -1.49 24.37
C VAL A 379 -9.36 -2.60 25.36
N THR A 380 -10.29 -3.55 25.52
CA THR A 380 -10.14 -4.70 26.43
C THR A 380 -9.38 -5.87 25.79
N GLU A 381 -9.39 -5.94 24.46
CA GLU A 381 -8.72 -6.97 23.67
C GLU A 381 -7.22 -7.02 23.98
N SER A 382 -6.62 -8.21 23.98
CA SER A 382 -5.17 -8.35 24.18
C SER A 382 -4.40 -7.71 23.03
N PHE A 383 -3.21 -7.18 23.33
CA PHE A 383 -2.34 -6.64 22.29
C PHE A 383 -2.01 -7.73 21.26
N ARG A 384 -1.97 -7.35 19.98
CA ARG A 384 -1.62 -8.24 18.86
C ARG A 384 -0.22 -7.94 18.35
N PHE A 385 -0.03 -6.77 17.78
CA PHE A 385 1.19 -6.31 17.14
C PHE A 385 2.11 -5.55 18.08
N LEU A 386 1.55 -4.75 18.98
CA LEU A 386 2.34 -4.15 20.05
C LEU A 386 2.57 -5.17 21.18
N LYS A 387 3.66 -5.01 21.90
CA LYS A 387 4.01 -5.83 23.06
C LYS A 387 4.56 -4.93 24.15
N PRO A 388 3.96 -4.89 25.35
CA PRO A 388 4.55 -4.19 26.48
C PRO A 388 5.96 -4.71 26.76
N VAL A 389 6.91 -3.80 26.88
CA VAL A 389 8.30 -4.10 27.22
C VAL A 389 8.46 -3.85 28.72
N ALA A 390 8.74 -4.93 29.47
CA ALA A 390 8.86 -4.85 30.90
C ALA A 390 10.02 -3.93 31.32
N ARG A 391 9.86 -3.27 32.47
CA ARG A 391 10.86 -2.36 33.02
C ARG A 391 12.20 -3.08 33.19
N GLY A 392 13.27 -2.46 32.68
CA GLY A 392 14.63 -3.00 32.76
C GLY A 392 14.96 -4.11 31.76
N VAL A 393 14.02 -4.49 30.89
CA VAL A 393 14.26 -5.49 29.82
C VAL A 393 14.81 -4.85 28.55
N TYR A 394 14.49 -3.59 28.29
CA TYR A 394 14.99 -2.87 27.12
C TYR A 394 16.39 -2.30 27.39
N ARG A 395 17.41 -3.16 27.42
CA ARG A 395 18.80 -2.86 27.80
C ARG A 395 19.84 -3.58 26.97
#